data_AF-A0A9X1Z2E8-F1
#
_entry.id   AF-A0A9X1Z2E8-F1
#
_cell.length_a   1.000
_cell.length_b   1.000
_cell.length_c   1.000
_cell.angle_alpha   90.00
_cell.angle_beta   90.00
_cell.angle_gamma   90.00
#
_symmetry.space_group_name_H-M   'P 1'
#
loop_
_entity.id
_entity.type
_entity.pdbx_description
1 polymer ?
#
loop_
_entity_poly.entity_id
_entity_poly.type
_entity_poly.pdbx_seq_one_letter_code
_entity_poly.pdbx_strand_id
1 'polypeptide(L)'
;MTISTARHYSIDFQYQVISEVKEHNRLLSDVAKQYGISAKTVYKWVKHSDTRKNETRGEIVSEIAHLQQKITQLSQQLQTMAS
;
A
#
# COMPACT_ATOMS: atom_id res chain seq x y z
N MET A 1 31.12 19.17 8.91
CA MET A 1 30.58 17.89 8.41
C MET A 1 29.13 17.77 8.86
N THR A 2 28.15 17.91 7.98
CA THR A 2 26.73 17.71 8.36
C THR A 2 26.39 16.24 8.21
N ILE A 3 26.31 15.52 9.33
CA ILE A 3 25.89 14.11 9.35
C ILE A 3 24.40 14.08 9.03
N SER A 4 24.06 13.71 7.80
CA SER A 4 22.68 13.51 7.36
C SER A 4 22.11 12.24 8.02
N THR A 5 21.64 12.35 9.26
CA THR A 5 20.91 11.25 9.92
C THR A 5 19.51 11.14 9.32
N ALA A 6 19.39 10.39 8.22
CA ALA A 6 18.09 10.00 7.70
C ALA A 6 17.41 9.11 8.75
N ARG A 7 16.45 9.65 9.50
CA ARG A 7 15.62 8.85 10.41
C ARG A 7 14.95 7.74 9.60
N HIS A 8 15.29 6.49 9.89
CA HIS A 8 14.69 5.33 9.25
C HIS A 8 13.42 4.96 10.02
N TYR A 9 12.27 4.95 9.34
CA TYR A 9 10.98 4.58 9.93
C TYR A 9 10.53 3.26 9.31
N SER A 10 10.07 2.33 10.14
CA SER A 10 9.49 1.08 9.66
C SER A 10 8.28 1.36 8.78
N ILE A 11 8.01 0.44 7.85
CA ILE A 11 6.87 0.54 6.93
C ILE A 11 5.55 0.48 7.71
N ASP A 12 5.45 -0.38 8.73
CA ASP A 12 4.27 -0.50 9.59
C ASP A 12 3.93 0.83 10.29
N PHE A 13 4.96 1.52 10.79
CA PHE A 13 4.79 2.82 11.42
C PHE A 13 4.30 3.88 10.42
N GLN A 14 4.83 3.87 9.20
CA GLN A 14 4.35 4.77 8.15
C GLN A 14 2.87 4.51 7.84
N TYR A 15 2.45 3.25 7.75
CA TYR A 15 1.05 2.88 7.51
C TYR A 15 0.13 3.37 8.63
N GLN A 16 0.51 3.20 9.90
CA GLN A 16 -0.26 3.70 11.04
C GLN A 16 -0.43 5.23 10.98
N VAL A 17 0.65 5.97 10.69
CA VAL A 17 0.59 7.43 10.55
C VAL A 17 -0.30 7.86 9.38
N ILE A 18 -0.27 7.13 8.26
CA ILE A 18 -1.12 7.41 7.10
C ILE A 18 -2.59 7.16 7.43
N SER A 19 -2.93 6.06 8.12
CA SER A 19 -4.33 5.72 8.44
C SER A 19 -4.97 6.74 9.38
N GLU A 20 -4.23 7.25 10.36
CA GLU A 20 -4.65 8.34 11.25
C GLU A 20 -5.07 9.60 10.47
N VAL A 21 -4.38 9.91 9.37
CA VAL A 21 -4.71 11.08 8.55
C VAL A 21 -5.85 10.78 7.57
N LYS A 22 -5.81 9.65 6.87
CA LYS A 22 -6.74 9.36 5.75
C LYS A 22 -8.05 8.72 6.19
N GLU A 23 -8.01 7.83 7.17
CA GLU A 23 -9.19 7.08 7.63
C GLU A 23 -9.84 7.75 8.84
N HIS A 24 -9.04 8.33 9.75
CA HIS A 24 -9.54 9.03 10.94
C HIS A 24 -9.65 10.56 10.76
N ASN A 25 -9.39 11.07 9.55
CA ASN A 25 -9.52 12.47 9.15
C ASN A 25 -8.81 13.48 10.08
N ARG A 26 -7.68 13.08 10.67
CA ARG A 26 -6.91 13.92 11.59
C ARG A 26 -5.98 14.87 10.84
N LEU A 27 -5.73 16.03 11.44
CA LEU A 27 -4.80 17.02 10.89
C LEU A 27 -3.36 16.49 10.90
N LEU A 28 -2.64 16.71 9.80
CA LEU A 28 -1.24 16.31 9.65
C LEU A 28 -0.35 16.88 10.77
N SER A 29 -0.63 18.10 11.22
CA SER A 29 0.10 18.77 12.29
C SER A 29 -0.06 18.08 13.64
N ASP A 30 -1.25 17.54 13.92
CA ASP A 30 -1.55 16.93 15.21
C ASP A 30 -0.98 15.52 15.29
N VAL A 31 -1.10 14.77 14.19
CA VAL A 31 -0.45 13.47 14.02
C VAL A 31 1.08 13.62 14.11
N ALA A 32 1.65 14.63 13.44
CA ALA A 32 3.08 14.91 13.52
C ALA A 32 3.57 15.17 14.96
N LYS A 33 2.83 15.99 15.73
CA LYS A 33 3.14 16.27 17.14
C LYS A 33 3.03 15.02 18.01
N GLN A 34 1.96 14.24 17.85
CA GLN A 34 1.74 13.01 18.63
C GLN A 34 2.88 12.01 18.46
N TYR A 35 3.37 11.85 17.23
CA TYR A 35 4.40 10.86 16.91
C TYR A 35 5.83 11.42 16.89
N GLY A 36 6.04 12.71 17.23
CA GLY A 36 7.37 13.33 17.29
C GLY A 36 8.09 13.42 15.93
N ILE A 37 7.34 13.46 14.84
CA ILE A 37 7.83 13.54 13.47
C ILE A 37 7.46 14.87 12.82
N SER A 38 8.16 15.26 11.74
CA SER A 38 7.83 16.52 11.07
C SER A 38 6.52 16.40 10.28
N ALA A 39 5.71 17.47 10.28
CA ALA A 39 4.50 17.53 9.44
C ALA A 39 4.81 17.35 7.95
N LYS A 40 6.01 17.78 7.49
CA LYS A 40 6.51 17.54 6.13
C LYS A 40 6.70 16.05 5.84
N THR A 41 7.17 15.27 6.82
CA THR A 41 7.31 13.81 6.72
C THR A 41 5.94 13.14 6.58
N VAL A 42 4.98 13.52 7.44
CA VAL A 42 3.60 13.02 7.39
C VAL A 42 2.97 13.33 6.03
N TYR A 43 3.09 14.58 5.56
CA TYR A 43 2.59 14.99 4.25
C TYR A 43 3.18 14.14 3.12
N LYS A 44 4.50 13.91 3.13
CA LYS A 44 5.17 13.07 2.12
C LYS A 44 4.58 11.66 2.12
N TRP A 45 4.42 11.04 3.28
CA TRP A 45 3.87 9.68 3.38
C TRP A 45 2.42 9.59 2.91
N VAL A 46 1.58 10.53 3.31
CA VAL A 46 0.18 10.60 2.87
C VAL A 46 0.10 10.79 1.37
N LYS A 47 0.88 11.71 0.79
CA LYS A 47 0.90 11.97 -0.65
C LYS A 47 1.35 10.77 -1.49
N HIS A 48 2.34 10.01 -1.01
CA HIS A 48 2.83 8.81 -1.70
C HIS A 48 2.10 7.51 -1.30
N SER A 49 1.09 7.59 -0.41
CA SER A 49 0.31 6.42 -0.02
C SER A 49 -0.63 5.96 -1.13
N ASP A 50 -1.18 6.89 -1.91
CA ASP A 50 -2.10 6.59 -3.01
C ASP A 50 -1.40 5.91 -4.18
N THR A 51 -0.17 6.30 -4.49
CA THR A 51 0.62 5.66 -5.56
C THR A 51 0.90 4.20 -5.20
N ARG A 52 1.36 3.94 -3.96
CA ARG A 52 1.62 2.58 -3.46
C ARG A 52 0.36 1.71 -3.44
N LYS A 53 -0.78 2.26 -2.99
CA LYS A 53 -2.06 1.52 -2.95
C LYS A 53 -2.54 1.15 -4.36
N ASN A 54 -2.31 2.01 -5.35
CA ASN A 54 -2.74 1.75 -6.73
C ASN A 54 -1.84 0.71 -7.42
N GLU A 55 -0.52 0.76 -7.21
CA GLU A 55 0.43 -0.24 -7.69
C GLU A 55 0.08 -1.65 -7.16
N THR A 56 -0.05 -1.80 -5.83
CA THR A 56 -0.40 -3.09 -5.22
C THR A 56 -1.78 -3.60 -5.69
N ARG A 57 -2.78 -2.71 -5.83
CA ARG A 57 -4.08 -3.10 -6.36
C ARG A 57 -3.97 -3.60 -7.81
N GLY A 58 -3.17 -2.95 -8.64
CA GLY A 58 -2.93 -3.36 -10.03
C GLY A 58 -2.29 -4.74 -10.13
N GLU A 59 -1.31 -5.03 -9.27
CA GLU A 59 -0.68 -6.35 -9.17
C GLU A 59 -1.69 -7.43 -8.76
N ILE A 60 -2.48 -7.17 -7.71
CA ILE A 60 -3.52 -8.10 -7.24
C ILE A 60 -4.57 -8.38 -8.33
N VAL A 61 -5.03 -7.34 -9.04
CA VAL A 61 -6.02 -7.49 -10.12
C VAL A 61 -5.44 -8.31 -11.28
N SER A 62 -4.17 -8.09 -11.62
CA SER A 62 -3.47 -8.87 -12.65
C SER A 62 -3.37 -10.35 -12.27
N GLU A 63 -3.02 -10.64 -11.01
CA GLU A 63 -2.94 -12.01 -10.51
C GLU A 63 -4.32 -12.68 -10.50
N ILE A 64 -5.37 -11.97 -10.07
CA ILE A 64 -6.76 -12.48 -10.13
C ILE A 64 -7.14 -12.85 -11.57
N ALA A 65 -6.85 -11.99 -12.55
CA ALA A 65 -7.14 -12.25 -13.95
C ALA A 65 -6.39 -13.49 -14.47
N HIS A 66 -5.11 -13.62 -14.11
CA HIS A 66 -4.31 -14.79 -14.48
C HIS A 66 -4.85 -16.09 -13.87
N LEU A 67 -5.21 -16.08 -12.59
CA LEU A 67 -5.80 -17.24 -11.91
C LEU A 67 -7.16 -17.62 -12.51
N GLN A 68 -8.01 -16.65 -12.85
CA GLN A 68 -9.28 -16.88 -13.54
C GLN A 68 -9.09 -17.56 -14.91
N GLN A 69 -8.10 -17.12 -15.68
CA GLN A 69 -7.75 -17.76 -16.95
C GLN A 69 -7.29 -19.21 -16.75
N LYS A 70 -6.47 -19.47 -15.73
CA LYS A 70 -5.98 -20.81 -15.42
C LYS A 70 -7.11 -21.76 -15.00
N ILE A 71 -8.04 -21.29 -14.17
CA ILE A 71 -9.25 -22.06 -13.80
C ILE A 71 -10.05 -22.43 -15.05
N THR A 72 -10.24 -21.46 -15.96
CA THR A 72 -10.98 -21.68 -17.21
C THR A 72 -10.31 -22.75 -18.07
N GLN A 73 -8.99 -22.67 -18.27
CA GLN A 73 -8.24 -23.67 -19.02
C GLN A 73 -8.34 -25.07 -18.42
N LEU A 74 -8.18 -25.19 -17.10
CA LEU A 74 -8.29 -26.48 -16.41
C LEU A 74 -9.70 -27.06 -16.52
N SER A 75 -10.74 -26.23 -16.39
CA SER A 75 -12.13 -26.68 -16.56
C SER A 75 -12.41 -27.21 -17.96
N GLN A 76 -11.85 -26.55 -19.00
CA GLN A 76 -11.97 -27.02 -20.38
C GLN A 76 -11.26 -28.35 -20.59
N GLN A 77 -10.06 -28.51 -20.03
CA GLN A 77 -9.31 -29.78 -20.11
C GLN A 77 -10.11 -30.93 -19.49
N LEU A 78 -10.72 -30.72 -18.32
CA LEU A 78 -11.57 -31.73 -17.68
C LEU A 78 -12.76 -32.11 -18.55
N GLN A 79 -13.44 -31.15 -19.18
CA GLN A 79 -14.54 -31.43 -20.11
C GLN A 79 -14.10 -32.24 -21.32
N THR A 80 -12.93 -31.92 -21.90
CA THR A 80 -12.40 -32.65 -23.06
C THR A 80 -11.96 -34.08 -22.73
N MET A 81 -11.53 -34.35 -21.49
CA MET A 81 -11.14 -35.70 -21.05
C MET A 81 -12.34 -36.57 -20.66
N ALA A 82 -13.46 -35.94 -20.29
CA ALA A 82 -14.71 -36.62 -19.93
C ALA A 82 -15.64 -36.88 -21.14
N SER A 83 -15.31 -36.33 -22.31
CA SER A 83 -16.01 -36.53 -23.59
C SER A 83 -15.33 -37.64 -24.40
#